data_AF-A0A8T7F3V4-F1
#
_entry.id   AF-A0A8T7F3V4-F1
#
_cell.length_a   1.000
_cell.length_b   1.000
_cell.length_c   1.000
_cell.angle_alpha   90.00
_cell.angle_beta   90.00
_cell.angle_gamma   90.00
#
_symmetry.space_group_name_H-M   'P 1'
#
loop_
_entity.id
_entity.type
_entity.pdbx_description
1 polymer ?
#
loop_
_entity_poly.entity_id
_entity_poly.type
_entity_poly.pdbx_seq_one_letter_code
_entity_poly.pdbx_strand_id
1 'polypeptide(L)' 'MFLARNPELEGCMAQGETPEAAQSNLLEARIDYIYFLLEDGLPVPDPTREVTSSLSTEHTK' A
#
# COMPACT_ATOMS: atom_id res chain seq x y z
N MET A 1 -16.26 -10.78 -5.59
CA MET A 1 -15.67 -10.58 -4.26
C MET A 1 -14.16 -10.63 -4.41
N PHE A 2 -13.48 -9.51 -4.18
CA PHE A 2 -12.04 -9.34 -4.37
C PHE A 2 -11.39 -8.95 -3.04
N LEU A 3 -10.14 -9.39 -2.84
CA LEU A 3 -9.35 -9.08 -1.65
C LEU A 3 -8.07 -8.36 -2.09
N ALA A 4 -7.84 -7.18 -1.53
CA ALA A 4 -6.61 -6.42 -1.68
C ALA A 4 -5.84 -6.45 -0.34
N ARG A 5 -4.51 -6.51 -0.40
CA ARG A 5 -3.63 -6.51 0.78
C ARG A 5 -2.48 -5.55 0.60
N ASN A 6 -2.01 -4.92 1.67
CA ASN A 6 -0.76 -4.19 1.66
C ASN A 6 0.37 -5.17 2.02
N PRO A 7 1.35 -5.42 1.14
CA PRO A 7 2.47 -6.30 1.46
C PRO A 7 3.37 -5.76 2.58
N GLU A 8 3.38 -4.44 2.81
CA GLU A 8 4.28 -3.79 3.78
C GLU A 8 3.66 -3.66 5.18
N LEU A 9 2.32 -3.67 5.26
CA LEU A 9 1.59 -3.60 6.53
C LEU A 9 0.94 -4.96 6.78
N GLU A 10 1.61 -5.80 7.57
CA GLU A 10 1.14 -7.15 7.87
C GLU A 10 -0.29 -7.12 8.43
N GLY A 11 -1.19 -7.89 7.82
CA GLY A 11 -2.60 -7.94 8.21
C GLY A 11 -3.48 -6.80 7.68
N CYS A 12 -2.92 -5.77 7.03
CA CYS A 12 -3.70 -4.71 6.40
C CYS A 12 -4.29 -5.21 5.08
N MET A 13 -5.59 -5.49 5.08
CA MET A 13 -6.33 -6.01 3.94
C MET A 13 -7.74 -5.43 3.88
N ALA A 14 -8.29 -5.35 2.67
CA ALA A 14 -9.63 -4.85 2.44
C ALA A 14 -10.30 -5.61 1.29
N GLN A 15 -11.63 -5.61 1.31
CA GLN A 15 -12.46 -6.35 0.37
C GLN A 15 -13.38 -5.42 -0.41
N GLY A 16 -13.71 -5.79 -1.64
CA GLY A 16 -14.66 -5.08 -2.48
C GLY A 16 -15.39 -6.00 -3.45
N GLU A 17 -16.48 -5.49 -4.02
CA GLU A 17 -17.23 -6.20 -5.06
C GLU A 17 -16.47 -6.27 -6.38
N THR A 18 -15.65 -5.25 -6.67
CA THR A 18 -14.72 -5.16 -7.80
C THR A 18 -13.26 -5.02 -7.34
N PRO A 19 -12.27 -5.27 -8.21
CA PRO A 19 -10.86 -5.01 -7.90
C PRO A 19 -10.58 -3.56 -7.49
N GLU A 20 -11.21 -2.60 -8.17
CA GLU A 20 -11.05 -1.17 -7.91
C GLU A 20 -11.64 -0.80 -6.54
N ALA A 21 -12.80 -1.35 -6.20
CA ALA A 21 -13.41 -1.16 -4.88
C ALA A 21 -12.52 -1.74 -3.77
N ALA A 22 -11.98 -2.94 -3.96
CA ALA A 22 -11.06 -3.55 -2.98
C ALA A 22 -9.78 -2.71 -2.79
N GLN A 23 -9.25 -2.13 -3.87
CA GLN A 23 -8.11 -1.22 -3.80
C GLN A 23 -8.43 0.09 -3.09
N SER A 24 -9.57 0.73 -3.41
CA SER A 24 -10.03 1.95 -2.75
C SER A 24 -10.17 1.72 -1.25
N ASN A 25 -10.84 0.64 -0.86
CA ASN A 25 -11.04 0.27 0.54
C ASN A 25 -9.70 -0.03 1.24
N LEU A 26 -8.72 -0.59 0.52
CA LEU A 26 -7.38 -0.82 1.06
C LEU A 26 -6.63 0.49 1.32
N LEU A 27 -6.83 1.53 0.50
CA LEU A 27 -6.21 2.84 0.73
C LEU A 27 -6.70 3.46 2.04
N GLU A 28 -8.00 3.39 2.30
CA GLU A 28 -8.58 3.83 3.57
C GLU A 28 -8.06 3.00 4.75
N ALA A 29 -8.07 1.67 4.62
CA ALA A 29 -7.56 0.78 5.67
C ALA A 29 -6.09 1.03 6.03
N ARG A 30 -5.24 1.46 5.08
CA ARG A 30 -3.84 1.86 5.36
C ARG A 30 -3.75 3.10 6.23
N ILE A 31 -4.60 4.10 5.97
CA ILE A 31 -4.63 5.35 6.74
C ILE A 31 -5.00 5.04 8.19
N ASP A 32 -6.08 4.27 8.39
CA ASP A 32 -6.54 3.87 9.72
C ASP A 32 -5.49 3.03 10.44
N TYR A 33 -4.87 2.06 9.76
CA TYR A 33 -3.81 1.23 10.33
C TYR A 33 -2.64 2.06 10.86
N ILE A 34 -2.15 3.01 10.07
CA ILE A 34 -1.06 3.91 10.47
C ILE A 34 -1.50 4.82 11.61
N TYR A 35 -2.72 5.35 11.56
CA TYR A 35 -3.29 6.18 12.62
C TYR A 35 -3.29 5.45 13.96
N PHE A 36 -3.78 4.20 14.02
CA PHE A 36 -3.78 3.43 15.25
C PHE A 36 -2.38 3.06 15.75
N LEU A 37 -1.43 2.75 14.86
CA LEU A 37 -0.04 2.56 15.28
C LEU A 37 0.51 3.81 15.97
N LEU A 38 0.24 4.99 15.43
CA LEU A 38 0.69 6.26 16.01
C LEU A 38 0.02 6.57 17.35
N GLU A 39 -1.30 6.37 17.46
CA GLU A 39 -2.05 6.54 18.71
C GLU A 39 -1.55 5.60 19.81
N ASP A 40 -1.23 4.35 19.47
CA ASP A 40 -0.72 3.34 20.41
C ASP A 40 0.79 3.50 20.71
N GLY A 41 1.48 4.44 20.07
CA GLY A 41 2.92 4.65 20.22
C GLY A 41 3.78 3.51 19.64
N LEU A 42 3.22 2.75 18.69
CA LEU A 42 3.89 1.65 17.99
C LEU A 42 4.66 2.16 16.76
N PRO A 43 5.75 1.49 16.36
CA PRO A 43 6.53 1.90 15.19
C PRO A 43 5.73 1.69 13.90
N VAL A 44 5.76 2.69 13.01
CA VAL A 44 5.23 2.58 11.64
C VAL A 44 6.33 1.99 10.75
N PRO A 45 6.06 0.91 10.00
CA PRO A 45 7.02 0.36 9.05
C PRO A 45 7.38 1.37 7.96
N ASP A 46 8.67 1.42 7.58
CA ASP A 46 9.11 2.22 6.44
C ASP A 46 8.57 1.64 5.12
N PRO A 47 8.20 2.49 4.15
CA PRO A 47 7.82 2.03 2.83
C PRO A 47 9.03 1.41 2.12
N THR A 48 8.84 0.26 1.47
CA THR A 48 9.86 -0.37 0.64
C THR A 48 9.99 0.48 -0.63
N ARG A 49 11.20 0.99 -0.89
CA ARG A 49 11.51 1.54 -2.21
C ARG A 49 11.60 0.38 -3.20
N GLU A 50 10.48 -0.05 -3.76
CA GLU A 50 10.55 -0.70 -5.06
C GLU A 50 10.96 0.36 -6.07
N VAL A 51 12.24 0.32 -6.42
CA VAL A 51 12.79 1.08 -7.54
C VAL A 51 12.08 0.54 -8.78
N THR A 52 11.01 1.19 -9.21
CA THR A 52 10.47 1.00 -10.56
C THR A 52 11.56 1.47 -11.51
N SER A 53 12.47 0.57 -11.87
CA SER A 53 13.47 0.79 -12.90
C SER A 53 12.76 0.82 -14.24
N SER A 54 12.15 1.95 -14.57
CA SER A 54 12.05 2.37 -15.97
C SER A 54 13.45 2.81 -16.39
N LEU A 55 14.34 1.84 -16.61
CA LEU A 55 15.50 2.00 -17.46
C LEU A 55 15.00 2.13 -18.90
N SER A 56 14.65 3.34 -19.31
CA SER A 56 14.71 3.74 -20.71
C SER A 56 16.01 4.53 -20.88
N THR A 57 17.08 3.82 -21.20
CA THR A 57 18.38 4.37 -21.56
C THR A 57 18.27 5.34 -22.74
N GLU A 58 18.96 6.47 -22.61
CA GLU A 58 19.44 7.46 -23.60
C GLU A 58 19.12 7.29 -25.10
N HIS A 59 18.70 8.41 -25.72
CA HIS A 59 19.25 8.79 -27.02
C HIS A 59 19.66 10.26 -27.02
N THR A 60 20.93 10.48 -26.69
CA THR A 60 21.69 11.65 -27.14
C THR A 60 21.91 11.51 -28.64
N LYS A 61 21.41 12.45 -29.44
CA LYS A 61 22.06 12.91 -30.66
C LYS A 61 21.68 14.36 -30.93
#